data_AF-A0A4P6ZI17-F1
#
_entry.id   AF-A0A4P6ZI17-F1
#
_cell.length_a   1.000
_cell.length_b   1.000
_cell.length_c   1.000
_cell.angle_alpha   90.00
_cell.angle_beta   90.00
_cell.angle_gamma   90.00
#
_symmetry.space_group_name_H-M   'P 1'
#
loop_
_entity.id
_entity.type
_entity.pdbx_description
1 polymer ?
#
loop_
_entity_poly.entity_id
_entity_poly.type
_entity_poly.pdbx_seq_one_letter_code
_entity_poly.pdbx_strand_id
1 'polypeptide(L)'
;MSEVQPNNMNPLFLNLERIPVLLVGHDDLIFRAVKQICRNAAHCKIKIYDEEMSEEIIRFSAEKSNIKLFYQKIKEEDLENFGLLIISTEDHEYEEQLIHLSQNKNILIDVIGKPKISDFSLVSVIKKENIKLGISSNDYSPEVQKRINKIIEHSIPSDIEEFIGKLKFAHKHPLMNREEELKTLDNITAEYLDQKQKHPLADSEFENLEKITKAVRRRANIYLGIIGVMVLIGVLSYILVEFQLFPDINEFLNRDNHIFYKMLAVGFVAELVVGSTGMGYGIICTTILLMLNIAPPIISASIHSAETFTSAAGSISHYRLKNVNMKLVKALAIPAIIGAIIGALSLTYFGEHYAHIVKPLISCYTLYLGINILRNAFKKNKKNTQKSGRNISILGLTGGFIDSFTGGGWGPMVTGSLLKDGRTPRYVIGSSTLSKFILTITSAITFVVTIGIQHWNIVLGLLIGGIVTAPFAALLTSRIPIKKMFVVIGILIIVLSLISIVKSLF
;
A
#
# COMPACT_ATOMS: atom_id res chain seq x y z
N MET A 1 -39.07 4.53 9.20
CA MET A 1 -38.40 4.03 7.98
C MET A 1 -39.37 3.06 7.34
N SER A 2 -40.00 3.45 6.23
CA SER A 2 -40.86 2.56 5.45
C SER A 2 -40.03 1.36 4.99
N GLU A 3 -40.52 0.15 5.22
CA GLU A 3 -39.87 -1.08 4.76
C GLU A 3 -39.72 -1.02 3.23
N VAL A 4 -38.46 -0.95 2.77
CA VAL A 4 -38.09 -1.05 1.36
C VAL A 4 -38.45 -2.46 0.90
N GLN A 5 -39.51 -2.60 0.12
CA GLN A 5 -39.92 -3.89 -0.43
C GLN A 5 -39.11 -4.22 -1.69
N PRO A 6 -38.72 -5.49 -1.91
CA PRO A 6 -37.90 -5.88 -3.04
C PRO A 6 -38.66 -5.73 -4.37
N ASN A 7 -38.03 -5.10 -5.37
CA ASN A 7 -38.50 -5.15 -6.76
C ASN A 7 -38.26 -6.56 -7.30
N ASN A 8 -39.33 -7.25 -7.71
CA ASN A 8 -39.29 -8.61 -8.24
C ASN A 8 -39.26 -8.67 -9.78
N MET A 9 -39.14 -7.53 -10.47
CA MET A 9 -39.07 -7.49 -11.93
C MET A 9 -37.76 -8.09 -12.47
N ASN A 10 -37.88 -8.92 -13.50
CA ASN A 10 -36.73 -9.47 -14.22
C ASN A 10 -36.29 -8.52 -15.34
N PRO A 11 -34.98 -8.32 -15.56
CA PRO A 11 -34.49 -7.49 -16.66
C PRO A 11 -34.73 -8.19 -18.00
N LEU A 12 -35.51 -7.56 -18.88
CA LEU A 12 -35.81 -8.04 -20.23
C LEU A 12 -35.59 -6.93 -21.27
N PHE A 13 -35.03 -7.29 -22.42
CA PHE A 13 -34.92 -6.39 -23.57
C PHE A 13 -36.01 -6.70 -24.59
N LEU A 14 -36.93 -5.76 -24.79
CA LEU A 14 -37.99 -5.84 -25.78
C LEU A 14 -37.60 -5.13 -27.07
N ASN A 15 -37.95 -5.73 -28.22
CA ASN A 15 -37.76 -5.10 -29.52
C ASN A 15 -38.97 -4.21 -29.87
N LEU A 16 -38.92 -2.95 -29.41
CA LEU A 16 -39.99 -1.97 -29.59
C LEU A 16 -40.19 -1.51 -31.05
N GLU A 17 -39.33 -1.92 -31.99
CA GLU A 17 -39.58 -1.74 -33.42
C GLU A 17 -40.70 -2.67 -33.93
N ARG A 18 -40.95 -3.77 -33.22
CA ARG A 18 -41.97 -4.77 -33.56
C ARG A 18 -43.21 -4.69 -32.67
N ILE A 19 -43.09 -4.09 -31.50
CA ILE A 19 -44.15 -4.02 -30.49
C ILE A 19 -44.62 -2.57 -30.42
N PRO A 20 -45.82 -2.25 -30.93
CA PRO A 20 -46.40 -0.92 -30.79
C PRO A 20 -46.67 -0.56 -29.33
N VAL A 21 -46.47 0.71 -28.97
CA VAL A 21 -46.61 1.22 -27.60
C VAL A 21 -47.73 2.26 -27.54
N LEU A 22 -48.60 2.11 -26.55
CA LEU A 22 -49.62 3.09 -26.17
C LEU A 22 -49.17 3.83 -24.93
N LEU A 23 -49.37 5.15 -24.93
CA LEU A 23 -49.14 5.99 -23.77
C LEU A 23 -50.41 6.77 -23.43
N VAL A 24 -50.73 6.84 -22.14
CA VAL A 24 -51.85 7.64 -21.61
C VAL A 24 -51.31 8.66 -20.62
N GLY A 25 -51.61 9.93 -20.84
CA GLY A 25 -51.11 11.04 -20.04
C GLY A 25 -50.41 12.12 -20.87
N HIS A 26 -50.30 13.32 -20.31
CA HIS A 26 -49.71 14.50 -20.96
C HIS A 26 -48.50 15.09 -20.24
N ASP A 27 -48.11 14.50 -19.11
CA ASP A 27 -47.13 15.04 -18.18
C ASP A 27 -45.65 14.79 -18.59
N ASP A 28 -44.74 15.33 -17.77
CA ASP A 28 -43.30 15.15 -17.91
C ASP A 28 -42.85 13.69 -17.76
N LEU A 29 -43.65 12.81 -17.13
CA LEU A 29 -43.34 11.39 -16.99
C LEU A 29 -43.54 10.68 -18.33
N ILE A 30 -44.67 10.91 -18.99
CA ILE A 30 -44.95 10.42 -20.34
C ILE A 30 -43.95 10.97 -21.34
N PHE A 31 -43.65 12.28 -21.29
CA PHE A 31 -42.67 12.85 -22.20
C PHE A 31 -41.28 12.20 -22.07
N ARG A 32 -40.84 11.88 -20.84
CA ARG A 32 -39.60 11.14 -20.60
C ARG A 32 -39.65 9.72 -21.18
N ALA A 33 -40.76 9.01 -20.98
CA ALA A 33 -40.96 7.68 -21.54
C ALA A 33 -40.86 7.69 -23.08
N VAL A 34 -41.54 8.63 -23.75
CA VAL A 34 -41.50 8.80 -25.21
C VAL A 34 -40.07 9.06 -25.69
N LYS A 35 -39.34 10.00 -25.05
CA LYS A 35 -37.94 10.28 -25.39
C LYS A 35 -37.05 9.05 -25.26
N GLN A 36 -37.23 8.27 -24.19
CA GLN A 36 -36.45 7.07 -23.92
C GLN A 36 -36.73 5.95 -24.93
N ILE A 37 -38.00 5.74 -25.30
CA ILE A 37 -38.39 4.78 -26.33
C ILE A 37 -37.77 5.17 -27.66
N CYS A 38 -37.95 6.41 -28.13
CA CYS A 38 -37.40 6.86 -29.41
C CYS A 38 -35.87 6.80 -29.48
N ARG A 39 -35.18 7.05 -28.37
CA ARG A 39 -33.70 6.93 -28.30
C ARG A 39 -33.24 5.49 -28.53
N ASN A 40 -34.03 4.50 -28.11
CA ASN A 40 -33.67 3.09 -28.16
C ASN A 40 -34.23 2.35 -29.39
N ALA A 41 -35.40 2.77 -29.88
CA ALA A 41 -36.12 2.26 -31.04
C ALA A 41 -36.72 3.45 -31.81
N ALA A 42 -35.98 3.91 -32.83
CA ALA A 42 -36.29 5.14 -33.54
C ALA A 42 -37.59 5.05 -34.36
N HIS A 43 -37.95 3.85 -34.85
CA HIS A 43 -39.15 3.64 -35.67
C HIS A 43 -40.30 2.97 -34.91
N CYS A 44 -40.21 2.88 -33.57
CA CYS A 44 -41.27 2.37 -32.73
C CYS A 44 -42.58 3.11 -33.01
N LYS A 45 -43.67 2.36 -33.25
CA LYS A 45 -45.00 2.94 -33.45
C LYS A 45 -45.58 3.33 -32.11
N ILE A 46 -45.75 4.63 -31.89
CA ILE A 46 -46.24 5.21 -30.65
C ILE A 46 -47.58 5.88 -30.90
N LYS A 47 -48.56 5.62 -30.03
CA LYS A 47 -49.75 6.48 -29.92
C LYS A 47 -49.86 7.02 -28.51
N ILE A 48 -50.20 8.30 -28.38
CA ILE A 48 -50.36 8.99 -27.10
C ILE A 48 -51.80 9.49 -27.00
N TYR A 49 -52.48 9.17 -25.91
CA TYR A 49 -53.88 9.50 -25.64
C TYR A 49 -53.97 10.34 -24.37
N ASP A 50 -54.60 11.50 -24.47
CA ASP A 50 -54.97 12.36 -23.34
C ASP A 50 -55.99 13.38 -23.86
N GLU A 51 -56.79 14.01 -23.00
CA GLU A 51 -57.71 15.06 -23.41
C GLU A 51 -56.96 16.35 -23.76
N GLU A 52 -55.80 16.58 -23.13
CA GLU A 52 -54.90 17.71 -23.38
C GLU A 52 -53.47 17.21 -23.58
N MET A 53 -52.62 17.92 -24.32
CA MET A 53 -51.21 17.52 -24.53
C MET A 53 -50.28 18.66 -24.17
N SER A 54 -49.17 18.36 -23.49
CA SER A 54 -48.14 19.36 -23.21
C SER A 54 -47.44 19.83 -24.50
N GLU A 55 -47.05 21.11 -24.53
CA GLU A 55 -46.34 21.70 -25.68
C GLU A 55 -45.08 20.92 -26.06
N GLU A 56 -44.39 20.33 -25.07
CA GLU A 56 -43.19 19.54 -25.27
C GLU A 56 -43.46 18.24 -26.06
N ILE A 57 -44.56 17.54 -25.75
CA ILE A 57 -45.00 16.33 -26.47
C ILE A 57 -45.39 16.70 -27.90
N ILE A 58 -46.17 17.76 -28.09
CA ILE A 58 -46.62 18.22 -29.41
C ILE A 58 -45.40 18.53 -30.30
N ARG A 59 -44.48 19.35 -29.80
CA ARG A 59 -43.28 19.77 -30.54
C ARG A 59 -42.38 18.59 -30.88
N PHE A 60 -42.15 17.67 -29.95
CA PHE A 60 -41.29 16.51 -30.17
C PHE A 60 -41.92 15.50 -31.14
N SER A 61 -43.25 15.41 -31.17
CA SER A 61 -43.98 14.50 -32.05
C SER A 61 -44.12 15.06 -33.48
N ALA A 62 -44.14 16.38 -33.65
CA ALA A 62 -44.27 17.03 -34.95
C ALA A 62 -43.16 16.62 -35.95
N GLU A 63 -41.96 16.32 -35.46
CA GLU A 63 -40.81 15.92 -36.27
C GLU A 63 -40.78 14.40 -36.59
N LYS A 64 -41.78 13.62 -36.14
CA LYS A 64 -41.73 12.15 -36.14
C LYS A 64 -43.01 11.49 -36.64
N SER A 65 -42.95 10.88 -37.82
CA SER A 65 -44.10 10.20 -38.45
C SER A 65 -44.57 8.93 -37.73
N ASN A 66 -43.77 8.39 -36.81
CA ASN A 66 -44.08 7.18 -36.04
C ASN A 66 -44.82 7.46 -34.73
N ILE A 67 -45.08 8.72 -34.39
CA ILE A 67 -45.83 9.13 -33.20
C ILE A 67 -47.18 9.73 -33.65
N LYS A 68 -48.28 9.26 -33.06
CA LYS A 68 -49.62 9.79 -33.29
C LYS A 68 -50.24 10.28 -31.98
N LEU A 69 -50.79 11.49 -31.99
CA LEU A 69 -51.45 12.10 -30.84
C LEU A 69 -52.97 12.00 -30.99
N PHE A 70 -53.65 11.60 -29.93
CA PHE A 70 -55.11 11.50 -29.85
C PHE A 70 -55.61 12.32 -28.66
N TYR A 71 -56.40 13.35 -28.94
CA TYR A 71 -56.97 14.27 -27.94
C TYR A 71 -58.28 13.72 -27.36
N GLN A 72 -58.21 12.53 -26.76
CA GLN A 72 -59.33 11.81 -26.18
C GLN A 72 -58.84 10.72 -25.21
N LYS A 73 -59.71 10.29 -24.30
CA LYS A 73 -59.52 9.05 -23.53
C LYS A 73 -59.49 7.83 -24.45
N ILE A 74 -58.64 6.86 -24.12
CA ILE A 74 -58.54 5.59 -24.83
C ILE A 74 -59.83 4.77 -24.69
N LYS A 75 -60.22 4.09 -25.77
CA LYS A 75 -61.34 3.14 -25.79
C LYS A 75 -60.82 1.71 -25.85
N GLU A 76 -61.65 0.73 -25.52
CA GLU A 76 -61.26 -0.68 -25.57
C GLU A 76 -60.78 -1.14 -26.96
N GLU A 77 -61.38 -0.61 -28.02
CA GLU A 77 -61.02 -0.89 -29.41
C GLU A 77 -59.60 -0.40 -29.77
N ASP A 78 -59.13 0.67 -29.12
CA ASP A 78 -57.80 1.26 -29.37
C ASP A 78 -56.65 0.38 -28.88
N LEU A 79 -56.94 -0.52 -27.92
CA LEU A 79 -55.99 -1.46 -27.35
C LEU A 79 -55.73 -2.68 -28.25
N GLU A 80 -56.53 -2.86 -29.30
CA GLU A 80 -56.32 -3.94 -30.26
C GLU A 80 -55.01 -3.76 -31.05
N ASN A 81 -54.20 -4.82 -31.11
CA ASN A 81 -52.89 -4.85 -31.80
C ASN A 81 -51.75 -4.07 -31.13
N PHE A 82 -51.85 -3.77 -29.83
CA PHE A 82 -50.76 -3.20 -29.02
C PHE A 82 -50.23 -4.23 -28.02
N GLY A 83 -48.93 -4.16 -27.72
CA GLY A 83 -48.30 -5.09 -26.78
C GLY A 83 -47.85 -4.44 -25.47
N LEU A 84 -47.84 -3.11 -25.40
CA LEU A 84 -47.40 -2.35 -24.23
C LEU A 84 -48.27 -1.12 -24.03
N LEU A 85 -48.68 -0.89 -22.79
CA LEU A 85 -49.41 0.28 -22.32
C LEU A 85 -48.60 0.96 -21.21
N ILE A 86 -48.36 2.26 -21.32
CA ILE A 86 -47.65 3.06 -20.31
C ILE A 86 -48.57 4.18 -19.88
N ILE A 87 -48.81 4.33 -18.59
CA ILE A 87 -49.78 5.30 -18.09
C ILE A 87 -49.18 6.20 -17.01
N SER A 88 -49.57 7.47 -17.06
CA SER A 88 -49.38 8.46 -16.00
C SER A 88 -50.63 9.34 -15.96
N THR A 89 -51.49 9.11 -14.99
CA THR A 89 -52.76 9.83 -14.82
C THR A 89 -53.04 10.06 -13.34
N GLU A 90 -53.65 11.20 -13.03
CA GLU A 90 -54.15 11.51 -11.68
C GLU A 90 -55.59 11.01 -11.46
N ASP A 91 -56.30 10.66 -12.53
CA ASP A 91 -57.64 10.06 -12.49
C ASP A 91 -57.54 8.59 -12.06
N HIS A 92 -57.74 8.34 -10.76
CA HIS A 92 -57.65 7.01 -10.16
C HIS A 92 -58.69 6.02 -10.71
N GLU A 93 -59.90 6.47 -11.01
CA GLU A 93 -60.94 5.60 -11.56
C GLU A 93 -60.55 5.17 -12.97
N TYR A 94 -60.02 6.09 -13.76
CA TYR A 94 -59.51 5.79 -15.10
C TYR A 94 -58.26 4.90 -15.07
N GLU A 95 -57.33 5.12 -14.14
CA GLU A 95 -56.16 4.25 -13.93
C GLU A 95 -56.58 2.79 -13.68
N GLU A 96 -57.51 2.56 -12.75
CA GLU A 96 -58.01 1.22 -12.43
C GLU A 96 -58.72 0.58 -13.64
N GLN A 97 -59.50 1.35 -14.39
CA GLN A 97 -60.13 0.89 -15.63
C GLN A 97 -59.09 0.42 -16.65
N LEU A 98 -58.00 1.17 -16.85
CA LEU A 98 -56.92 0.82 -17.78
C LEU A 98 -56.16 -0.44 -17.35
N ILE A 99 -55.91 -0.59 -16.04
CA ILE A 99 -55.29 -1.79 -15.48
C ILE A 99 -56.16 -3.02 -15.77
N HIS A 100 -57.45 -2.96 -15.45
CA HIS A 100 -58.36 -4.08 -15.70
C HIS A 100 -58.48 -4.41 -17.20
N LEU A 101 -58.52 -3.40 -18.04
CA LEU A 101 -58.60 -3.57 -19.50
C LEU A 101 -57.34 -4.19 -20.09
N SER A 102 -56.16 -3.79 -19.59
CA SER A 102 -54.87 -4.38 -19.97
C SER A 102 -54.77 -5.85 -19.61
N GLN A 103 -55.24 -6.23 -18.41
CA GLN A 103 -55.29 -7.63 -17.94
C GLN A 103 -56.19 -8.49 -18.82
N ASN A 104 -57.39 -7.99 -19.16
CA ASN A 104 -58.34 -8.73 -20.01
C ASN A 104 -57.83 -8.97 -21.44
N LYS A 105 -57.02 -8.05 -21.97
CA LYS A 105 -56.48 -8.11 -23.33
C LYS A 105 -55.06 -8.70 -23.40
N ASN A 106 -54.48 -9.12 -22.25
CA ASN A 106 -53.09 -9.57 -22.14
C ASN A 106 -52.05 -8.55 -22.65
N ILE A 107 -52.26 -7.28 -22.33
CA ILE A 107 -51.33 -6.19 -22.67
C ILE A 107 -50.49 -5.89 -21.44
N LEU A 108 -49.17 -5.85 -21.60
CA LEU A 108 -48.26 -5.51 -20.50
C LEU A 108 -48.41 -4.02 -20.16
N ILE A 109 -48.56 -3.70 -18.87
CA ILE A 109 -48.75 -2.32 -18.40
C ILE A 109 -47.59 -1.81 -17.53
N ASP A 110 -47.20 -0.55 -17.71
CA ASP A 110 -46.29 0.22 -16.82
C ASP A 110 -47.05 1.43 -16.28
N VAL A 111 -47.34 1.43 -14.99
CA VAL A 111 -47.94 2.55 -14.27
C VAL A 111 -46.81 3.33 -13.62
N ILE A 112 -46.47 4.48 -14.20
CA ILE A 112 -45.24 5.19 -13.83
C ILE A 112 -45.27 5.58 -12.35
N GLY A 113 -44.26 5.14 -11.60
CA GLY A 113 -44.14 5.38 -10.16
C GLY A 113 -44.88 4.38 -9.27
N LYS A 114 -45.63 3.42 -9.83
CA LYS A 114 -46.39 2.40 -9.08
C LYS A 114 -45.95 0.98 -9.48
N PRO A 115 -44.75 0.52 -9.07
CA PRO A 115 -44.19 -0.77 -9.49
C PRO A 115 -44.99 -2.00 -9.04
N LYS A 116 -45.86 -1.88 -8.03
CA LYS A 116 -46.67 -3.00 -7.51
C LYS A 116 -47.80 -3.44 -8.44
N ILE A 117 -48.28 -2.51 -9.28
CA ILE A 117 -49.40 -2.72 -10.20
C ILE A 117 -48.94 -2.66 -11.67
N SER A 118 -47.62 -2.70 -11.89
CA SER A 118 -47.00 -2.67 -13.20
C SER A 118 -46.43 -4.06 -13.54
N ASP A 119 -46.61 -4.52 -14.77
CA ASP A 119 -46.03 -5.76 -15.28
C ASP A 119 -44.56 -5.57 -15.68
N PHE A 120 -44.21 -4.37 -16.13
CA PHE A 120 -42.86 -3.99 -16.52
C PHE A 120 -42.58 -2.55 -16.11
N SER A 121 -41.31 -2.15 -16.19
CA SER A 121 -40.92 -0.75 -16.00
C SER A 121 -39.82 -0.35 -16.98
N LEU A 122 -39.91 0.87 -17.51
CA LEU A 122 -38.86 1.45 -18.35
C LEU A 122 -37.59 1.75 -17.56
N VAL A 123 -36.62 0.84 -17.62
CA VAL A 123 -35.30 1.00 -16.98
C VAL A 123 -34.38 1.93 -17.78
N SER A 124 -33.51 2.66 -17.10
CA SER A 124 -32.52 3.49 -17.78
C SER A 124 -31.57 2.62 -18.62
N VAL A 125 -31.32 3.05 -19.87
CA VAL A 125 -30.49 2.31 -20.82
C VAL A 125 -29.26 3.12 -21.21
N ILE A 126 -28.09 2.53 -20.99
CA ILE A 126 -26.82 3.00 -21.55
C ILE A 126 -26.59 2.25 -22.85
N LYS A 127 -26.40 2.99 -23.95
CA LYS A 127 -26.16 2.44 -25.29
C LYS A 127 -24.84 2.99 -25.81
N LYS A 128 -23.87 2.09 -26.04
CA LYS A 128 -22.67 2.33 -26.85
C LYS A 128 -22.75 1.35 -28.02
N GLU A 129 -22.76 1.83 -29.26
CA GLU A 129 -22.95 1.05 -30.50
C GLU A 129 -23.42 -0.41 -30.35
N ASN A 130 -22.53 -1.35 -30.00
CA ASN A 130 -22.82 -2.78 -29.90
C ASN A 130 -23.26 -3.30 -28.51
N ILE A 131 -23.21 -2.46 -27.48
CA ILE A 131 -23.54 -2.79 -26.09
C ILE A 131 -24.76 -1.98 -25.63
N LYS A 132 -25.73 -2.68 -25.05
CA LYS A 132 -26.85 -2.09 -24.33
C LYS A 132 -26.85 -2.62 -22.89
N LEU A 133 -26.86 -1.72 -21.92
CA LEU A 133 -26.95 -2.03 -20.50
C LEU A 133 -28.23 -1.40 -19.96
N GLY A 134 -29.15 -2.25 -19.49
CA GLY A 134 -30.34 -1.83 -18.76
C GLY A 134 -30.04 -1.84 -17.27
N ILE A 135 -30.29 -0.73 -16.59
CA ILE A 135 -30.04 -0.58 -15.16
C ILE A 135 -31.37 -0.28 -14.47
N SER A 136 -31.78 -1.22 -13.63
CA SER A 136 -32.89 -1.06 -12.68
C SER A 136 -32.33 -0.90 -11.28
N SER A 137 -33.00 -0.11 -10.45
CA SER A 137 -32.67 0.06 -9.04
C SER A 137 -33.91 0.00 -8.17
N ASN A 138 -33.79 -0.61 -6.99
CA ASN A 138 -34.86 -0.65 -6.01
C ASN A 138 -34.80 0.65 -5.20
N ASP A 139 -35.81 1.51 -5.33
CA ASP A 139 -36.05 2.70 -4.49
C ASP A 139 -34.91 3.75 -4.44
N TYR A 140 -34.08 3.88 -5.50
CA TYR A 140 -33.17 5.02 -5.60
C TYR A 140 -33.90 6.29 -6.07
N SER A 141 -33.49 7.43 -5.51
CA SER A 141 -33.96 8.72 -6.03
C SER A 141 -33.48 8.91 -7.48
N PRO A 142 -34.20 9.68 -8.32
CA PRO A 142 -33.81 9.95 -9.70
C PRO A 142 -32.38 10.51 -9.83
N GLU A 143 -31.89 11.26 -8.85
CA GLU A 143 -30.54 11.81 -8.79
C GLU A 143 -29.49 10.72 -8.57
N VAL A 144 -29.79 9.76 -7.69
CA VAL A 144 -28.91 8.61 -7.43
C VAL A 144 -28.81 7.76 -8.69
N GLN A 145 -29.92 7.48 -9.36
CA GLN A 145 -29.93 6.74 -10.61
C GLN A 145 -29.13 7.44 -11.72
N LYS A 146 -29.27 8.77 -11.85
CA LYS A 146 -28.45 9.57 -12.80
C LYS A 146 -26.95 9.45 -12.50
N ARG A 147 -26.54 9.44 -11.24
CA ARG A 147 -25.12 9.29 -10.85
C ARG A 147 -24.61 7.89 -11.15
N ILE A 148 -25.37 6.85 -10.83
CA ILE A 148 -25.03 5.46 -11.14
C ILE A 148 -24.87 5.27 -12.65
N ASN A 149 -25.80 5.80 -13.44
CA ASN A 149 -25.71 5.75 -14.90
C ASN A 149 -24.43 6.41 -15.41
N LYS A 150 -24.07 7.59 -14.89
CA LYS A 150 -22.80 8.25 -15.26
C LYS A 150 -21.59 7.40 -14.88
N ILE A 151 -21.56 6.83 -13.67
CA ILE A 151 -20.43 5.99 -13.23
C ILE A 151 -20.28 4.78 -14.16
N ILE A 152 -21.37 4.09 -14.45
CA ILE A 152 -21.34 2.91 -15.33
C ILE A 152 -20.94 3.32 -16.75
N GLU A 153 -21.49 4.41 -17.28
CA GLU A 153 -21.16 4.92 -18.62
C GLU A 153 -19.66 5.27 -18.75
N HIS A 154 -19.07 5.91 -17.74
CA HIS A 154 -17.63 6.21 -17.71
C HIS A 154 -16.76 4.97 -17.46
N SER A 155 -17.31 3.95 -16.79
CA SER A 155 -16.60 2.70 -16.53
C SER A 155 -16.51 1.81 -17.77
N ILE A 156 -17.39 2.02 -18.76
CA ILE A 156 -17.33 1.32 -20.05
C ILE A 156 -16.18 1.94 -20.88
N PRO A 157 -15.10 1.19 -21.11
CA PRO A 157 -13.94 1.74 -21.80
C PRO A 157 -14.24 2.24 -23.22
N SER A 158 -13.41 3.15 -23.73
CA SER A 158 -13.55 3.67 -25.11
C SER A 158 -13.16 2.63 -26.18
N ASP A 159 -12.22 1.75 -25.86
CA ASP A 159 -11.66 0.66 -26.68
C ASP A 159 -12.49 -0.64 -26.65
N ILE A 160 -13.59 -0.67 -25.90
CA ILE A 160 -14.42 -1.88 -25.76
C ILE A 160 -15.00 -2.36 -27.11
N GLU A 161 -15.20 -1.45 -28.06
CA GLU A 161 -15.68 -1.79 -29.39
C GLU A 161 -14.62 -2.53 -30.23
N GLU A 162 -13.34 -2.12 -30.13
CA GLU A 162 -12.24 -2.83 -30.78
C GLU A 162 -12.12 -4.25 -30.21
N PHE A 163 -12.25 -4.37 -28.88
CA PHE A 163 -12.25 -5.66 -28.20
C PHE A 163 -13.40 -6.56 -28.68
N ILE A 164 -14.62 -6.05 -28.75
CA ILE A 164 -15.78 -6.79 -29.29
C ILE A 164 -15.55 -7.17 -30.76
N GLY A 165 -14.94 -6.30 -31.56
CA GLY A 165 -14.55 -6.58 -32.94
C GLY A 165 -13.63 -7.79 -33.05
N LYS A 166 -12.60 -7.87 -32.20
CA LYS A 166 -11.66 -9.01 -32.13
C LYS A 166 -12.38 -10.31 -31.77
N LEU A 167 -13.29 -10.27 -30.80
CA LEU A 167 -14.11 -11.44 -30.43
C LEU A 167 -15.03 -11.90 -31.57
N LYS A 168 -15.72 -10.96 -32.23
CA LYS A 168 -16.58 -11.26 -33.39
C LYS A 168 -15.79 -11.84 -34.56
N PHE A 169 -14.57 -11.36 -34.79
CA PHE A 169 -13.68 -11.88 -35.82
C PHE A 169 -13.26 -13.33 -35.52
N ALA A 170 -12.82 -13.61 -34.29
CA ALA A 170 -12.45 -14.96 -33.86
C ALA A 170 -13.62 -15.95 -34.00
N HIS A 171 -14.84 -15.53 -33.67
CA HIS A 171 -16.05 -16.35 -33.77
C HIS A 171 -16.48 -16.64 -35.22
N LYS A 172 -16.22 -15.73 -36.17
CA LYS A 172 -16.65 -15.88 -37.58
C LYS A 172 -15.72 -16.74 -38.45
N HIS A 173 -14.60 -17.24 -37.92
CA HIS A 173 -13.68 -18.08 -38.68
C HIS A 173 -13.91 -19.58 -38.43
N PRO A 174 -14.43 -20.34 -39.42
CA PRO A 174 -14.92 -21.71 -39.26
C PRO A 174 -13.82 -22.79 -39.25
N LEU A 175 -12.56 -22.43 -39.03
CA LEU A 175 -11.40 -23.34 -39.14
C LEU A 175 -10.97 -23.98 -37.81
N MET A 176 -11.69 -23.71 -36.70
CA MET A 176 -11.32 -24.18 -35.36
C MET A 176 -12.37 -25.13 -34.77
N ASN A 177 -11.92 -26.14 -34.03
CA ASN A 177 -12.83 -26.93 -33.19
C ASN A 177 -13.33 -26.08 -32.01
N ARG A 178 -14.51 -26.38 -31.45
CA ARG A 178 -15.17 -25.56 -30.41
C ARG A 178 -14.30 -25.30 -29.17
N GLU A 179 -13.42 -26.24 -28.81
CA GLU A 179 -12.45 -26.06 -27.71
C GLU A 179 -11.33 -25.05 -28.05
N GLU A 180 -10.87 -25.02 -29.30
CA GLU A 180 -9.84 -24.07 -29.76
C GLU A 180 -10.41 -22.66 -29.89
N GLU A 181 -11.66 -22.56 -30.32
CA GLU A 181 -12.40 -21.30 -30.34
C GLU A 181 -12.51 -20.69 -28.94
N LEU A 182 -12.96 -21.49 -27.95
CA LEU A 182 -13.08 -21.03 -26.55
C LEU A 182 -11.73 -20.58 -25.98
N LYS A 183 -10.65 -21.35 -26.20
CA LYS A 183 -9.30 -20.96 -25.78
C LYS A 183 -8.85 -19.64 -26.40
N THR A 184 -9.20 -19.40 -27.67
CA THR A 184 -8.86 -18.17 -28.37
C THR A 184 -9.61 -16.97 -27.78
N LEU A 185 -10.90 -17.12 -27.48
CA LEU A 185 -11.71 -16.08 -26.83
C LEU A 185 -11.22 -15.77 -25.41
N ASP A 186 -10.85 -16.80 -24.64
CA ASP A 186 -10.30 -16.65 -23.29
C ASP A 186 -8.95 -15.89 -23.32
N ASN A 187 -8.08 -16.22 -24.28
CA ASN A 187 -6.79 -15.54 -24.45
C ASN A 187 -6.97 -14.06 -24.82
N ILE A 188 -7.86 -13.74 -25.77
CA ILE A 188 -8.17 -12.34 -26.15
C ILE A 188 -8.70 -11.57 -24.93
N THR A 189 -9.56 -12.20 -24.13
CA THR A 189 -10.10 -11.62 -22.90
C THR A 189 -9.02 -11.38 -21.84
N ALA A 190 -8.14 -12.36 -21.62
CA ALA A 190 -7.04 -12.26 -20.67
C ALA A 190 -6.03 -11.18 -21.07
N GLU A 191 -5.69 -11.08 -22.37
CA GLU A 191 -4.79 -10.05 -22.89
C GLU A 191 -5.37 -8.64 -22.71
N TYR A 192 -6.67 -8.46 -23.00
CA TYR A 192 -7.35 -7.20 -22.77
C TYR A 192 -7.37 -6.81 -21.27
N LEU A 193 -7.60 -7.77 -20.37
CA LEU A 193 -7.57 -7.54 -18.93
C LEU A 193 -6.16 -7.21 -18.40
N ASP A 194 -5.10 -7.83 -18.92
CA ASP A 194 -3.71 -7.54 -18.53
C ASP A 194 -3.26 -6.15 -19.03
N GLN A 195 -3.67 -5.75 -20.22
CA GLN A 195 -3.44 -4.38 -20.74
C GLN A 195 -4.14 -3.34 -19.85
N LYS A 196 -5.35 -3.63 -19.37
CA LYS A 196 -6.13 -2.77 -18.45
C LYS A 196 -5.58 -2.73 -17.03
N GLN A 197 -5.06 -3.84 -16.51
CA GLN A 197 -4.38 -3.85 -15.20
C GLN A 197 -3.10 -3.01 -15.19
N LYS A 198 -2.48 -2.80 -16.37
CA LYS A 198 -1.33 -1.90 -16.54
C LYS A 198 -1.74 -0.44 -16.79
N HIS A 199 -3.00 -0.14 -17.09
CA HIS A 199 -3.48 1.20 -17.40
C HIS A 199 -4.88 1.44 -16.77
N PRO A 200 -4.95 2.14 -15.60
CA PRO A 200 -6.24 2.50 -15.03
C PRO A 200 -6.99 3.44 -16.00
N LEU A 201 -8.29 3.19 -16.23
CA LEU A 201 -9.14 4.07 -17.03
C LEU A 201 -10.03 4.92 -16.13
N ALA A 202 -9.78 6.24 -16.16
CA ALA A 202 -10.74 7.35 -16.21
C ALA A 202 -10.01 8.67 -15.87
N ASP A 203 -9.04 9.06 -16.70
CA ASP A 203 -7.89 9.83 -16.18
C ASP A 203 -7.47 11.09 -17.00
N SER A 204 -8.35 11.80 -17.72
CA SER A 204 -7.89 13.04 -18.42
C SER A 204 -8.12 14.33 -17.62
N GLU A 205 -9.29 14.53 -17.02
CA GLU A 205 -9.60 15.77 -16.28
C GLU A 205 -9.50 15.61 -14.76
N PHE A 206 -10.06 14.52 -14.22
CA PHE A 206 -9.91 14.20 -12.80
C PHE A 206 -8.46 13.85 -12.44
N GLU A 207 -7.72 13.14 -13.30
CA GLU A 207 -6.30 12.88 -13.08
C GLU A 207 -5.46 14.16 -13.21
N ASN A 208 -5.84 15.12 -14.07
CA ASN A 208 -5.16 16.41 -14.13
C ASN A 208 -5.44 17.25 -12.88
N LEU A 209 -6.69 17.30 -12.40
CA LEU A 209 -7.00 17.93 -11.12
C LEU A 209 -6.34 17.22 -9.94
N GLU A 210 -6.28 15.88 -9.95
CA GLU A 210 -5.64 15.07 -8.91
C GLU A 210 -4.12 15.17 -8.98
N LYS A 211 -3.52 15.25 -10.17
CA LYS A 211 -2.08 15.54 -10.37
C LYS A 211 -1.74 16.94 -9.92
N ILE A 212 -2.55 17.95 -10.27
CA ILE A 212 -2.36 19.34 -9.82
C ILE A 212 -2.55 19.43 -8.31
N THR A 213 -3.60 18.86 -7.73
CA THR A 213 -3.81 18.87 -6.27
C THR A 213 -2.78 18.03 -5.53
N LYS A 214 -2.33 16.87 -6.04
CA LYS A 214 -1.20 16.12 -5.48
C LYS A 214 0.10 16.90 -5.60
N ALA A 215 0.35 17.59 -6.71
CA ALA A 215 1.56 18.41 -6.90
C ALA A 215 1.55 19.64 -5.98
N VAL A 216 0.42 20.34 -5.87
CA VAL A 216 0.22 21.46 -4.95
C VAL A 216 0.30 21.00 -3.51
N ARG A 217 -0.35 19.88 -3.14
CA ARG A 217 -0.26 19.29 -1.79
C ARG A 217 1.14 18.82 -1.46
N ARG A 218 1.88 18.25 -2.42
CA ARG A 218 3.29 17.86 -2.24
C ARG A 218 4.16 19.09 -2.03
N ARG A 219 4.00 20.14 -2.83
CA ARG A 219 4.71 21.43 -2.66
C ARG A 219 4.34 22.08 -1.32
N ALA A 220 3.07 22.11 -0.96
CA ALA A 220 2.58 22.62 0.31
C ALA A 220 3.15 21.83 1.50
N ASN A 221 3.19 20.50 1.44
CA ASN A 221 3.83 19.69 2.48
C ASN A 221 5.34 19.94 2.58
N ILE A 222 6.02 20.19 1.45
CA ILE A 222 7.43 20.60 1.46
C ILE A 222 7.59 21.96 2.13
N TYR A 223 6.78 22.96 1.76
CA TYR A 223 6.81 24.29 2.40
C TYR A 223 6.45 24.23 3.88
N LEU A 224 5.44 23.45 4.26
CA LEU A 224 5.06 23.24 5.65
C LEU A 224 6.18 22.56 6.45
N GLY A 225 6.88 21.60 5.82
CA GLY A 225 8.07 20.98 6.38
C GLY A 225 9.21 21.98 6.56
N ILE A 226 9.47 22.83 5.56
CA ILE A 226 10.49 23.90 5.63
C ILE A 226 10.14 24.90 6.74
N ILE A 227 8.90 25.37 6.79
CA ILE A 227 8.42 26.28 7.84
C ILE A 227 8.56 25.62 9.21
N GLY A 228 8.17 24.35 9.35
CA GLY A 228 8.33 23.59 10.58
C GLY A 228 9.79 23.48 11.03
N VAL A 229 10.71 23.21 10.11
CA VAL A 229 12.15 23.16 10.38
C VAL A 229 12.68 24.56 10.74
N MET A 230 12.26 25.61 10.04
CA MET A 230 12.66 26.99 10.35
C MET A 230 12.19 27.42 11.73
N VAL A 231 10.94 27.11 12.09
CA VAL A 231 10.40 27.37 13.44
C VAL A 231 11.18 26.58 14.49
N LEU A 232 11.47 25.31 14.23
CA LEU A 232 12.27 24.48 15.13
C LEU A 232 13.68 25.08 15.35
N ILE A 233 14.36 25.50 14.28
CA ILE A 233 15.67 26.15 14.35
C ILE A 233 15.57 27.49 15.09
N GLY A 234 14.53 28.28 14.84
CA GLY A 234 14.30 29.56 15.51
C GLY A 234 14.09 29.38 17.02
N VAL A 235 13.24 28.43 17.42
CA VAL A 235 13.01 28.10 18.83
C VAL A 235 14.28 27.55 19.49
N LEU A 236 15.00 26.65 18.80
CA LEU A 236 16.27 26.12 19.32
C LEU A 236 17.31 27.23 19.49
N SER A 237 17.43 28.13 18.51
CA SER A 237 18.35 29.28 18.57
C SER A 237 17.97 30.25 19.70
N TYR A 238 16.67 30.48 19.89
CA TYR A 238 16.17 31.28 21.02
C TYR A 238 16.56 30.65 22.35
N ILE A 239 16.34 29.34 22.54
CA ILE A 239 16.75 28.62 23.75
C ILE A 239 18.26 28.73 23.97
N LEU A 240 19.07 28.56 22.92
CA LEU A 240 20.53 28.64 23.03
C LEU A 240 21.02 30.02 23.48
N VAL A 241 20.39 31.09 23.00
CA VAL A 241 20.72 32.47 23.37
C VAL A 241 20.20 32.81 24.76
N GLU A 242 18.92 32.52 25.04
CA GLU A 242 18.24 32.85 26.31
C GLU A 242 18.91 32.17 27.51
N PHE A 243 19.29 30.89 27.35
CA PHE A 243 19.95 30.13 28.42
C PHE A 243 21.49 30.20 28.35
N GLN A 244 22.07 31.02 27.47
CA GLN A 244 23.52 31.15 27.28
C GLN A 244 24.27 29.82 27.15
N LEU A 245 23.70 28.84 26.44
CA LEU A 245 24.24 27.47 26.34
C LEU A 245 25.47 27.35 25.42
N PHE A 246 25.83 28.40 24.69
CA PHE A 246 26.94 28.36 23.72
C PHE A 246 28.31 27.99 24.30
N PRO A 247 28.75 28.53 25.46
CA PRO A 247 30.02 28.16 26.07
C PRO A 247 30.05 26.69 26.48
N ASP A 248 28.99 26.19 27.13
CA ASP A 248 28.88 24.79 27.57
C ASP A 248 28.91 23.83 26.38
N ILE A 249 28.24 24.18 25.27
CA ILE A 249 28.26 23.40 24.04
C ILE A 249 29.67 23.39 23.44
N ASN A 250 30.35 24.53 23.41
CA ASN A 250 31.70 24.60 22.85
C ASN A 250 32.70 23.79 23.69
N GLU A 251 32.60 23.86 25.01
CA GLU A 251 33.38 23.02 25.92
C GLU A 251 33.09 21.53 25.66
N PHE A 252 31.82 21.15 25.56
CA PHE A 252 31.41 19.79 25.24
C PHE A 252 31.98 19.28 23.90
N LEU A 253 31.93 20.09 22.84
CA LEU A 253 32.39 19.73 21.51
C LEU A 253 33.92 19.56 21.44
N ASN A 254 34.67 20.31 22.25
CA ASN A 254 36.13 20.28 22.29
C ASN A 254 36.70 19.27 23.30
N ARG A 255 35.85 18.70 24.16
CA ARG A 255 36.22 17.72 25.18
C ARG A 255 36.89 16.47 24.59
N ASP A 256 37.80 15.87 25.36
CA ASP A 256 38.49 14.60 25.07
C ASP A 256 39.12 14.54 23.67
N ASN A 257 39.80 15.62 23.26
CA ASN A 257 40.40 15.76 21.93
C ASN A 257 39.37 15.54 20.81
N HIS A 258 38.27 16.31 20.87
CA HIS A 258 37.22 16.35 19.84
C HIS A 258 36.58 14.97 19.61
N ILE A 259 36.44 14.15 20.65
CA ILE A 259 35.94 12.78 20.53
C ILE A 259 34.54 12.73 19.93
N PHE A 260 33.70 13.73 20.24
CA PHE A 260 32.35 13.84 19.69
C PHE A 260 32.37 13.82 18.16
N TYR A 261 33.21 14.63 17.53
CA TYR A 261 33.33 14.70 16.07
C TYR A 261 33.86 13.39 15.46
N LYS A 262 34.81 12.73 16.14
CA LYS A 262 35.30 11.40 15.75
C LYS A 262 34.16 10.38 15.79
N MET A 263 33.36 10.38 16.85
CA MET A 263 32.22 9.46 16.99
C MET A 263 31.10 9.78 16.01
N LEU A 264 30.88 11.05 15.68
CA LEU A 264 29.96 11.46 14.61
C LEU A 264 30.39 10.88 13.26
N ALA A 265 31.67 10.97 12.91
CA ALA A 265 32.21 10.37 11.69
C ALA A 265 32.11 8.83 11.70
N VAL A 266 32.38 8.18 12.85
CA VAL A 266 32.23 6.73 12.99
C VAL A 266 30.79 6.28 12.83
N GLY A 267 29.85 6.94 13.51
CA GLY A 267 28.42 6.68 13.40
C GLY A 267 27.94 6.86 11.96
N PHE A 268 28.45 7.89 11.27
CA PHE A 268 28.19 8.12 9.85
C PHE A 268 28.67 6.94 9.00
N VAL A 269 29.94 6.54 9.10
CA VAL A 269 30.52 5.44 8.30
C VAL A 269 29.81 4.11 8.60
N ALA A 270 29.55 3.82 9.87
CA ALA A 270 28.89 2.60 10.29
C ALA A 270 27.44 2.53 9.76
N GLU A 271 26.67 3.61 9.87
CA GLU A 271 25.28 3.62 9.39
C GLU A 271 25.20 3.68 7.86
N LEU A 272 26.14 4.32 7.17
CA LEU A 272 26.21 4.28 5.70
C LEU A 272 26.28 2.84 5.18
N VAL A 273 27.03 2.00 5.88
CA VAL A 273 27.18 0.58 5.58
C VAL A 273 25.92 -0.20 5.95
N VAL A 274 25.38 0.07 7.14
CA VAL A 274 24.27 -0.72 7.72
C VAL A 274 22.96 -0.39 7.04
N GLY A 275 22.68 0.88 6.77
CA GLY A 275 21.51 1.30 6.00
C GLY A 275 21.47 0.69 4.59
N SER A 276 22.61 0.24 4.07
CA SER A 276 22.67 -0.45 2.77
C SER A 276 22.71 -1.98 2.81
N THR A 277 23.27 -2.58 3.87
CA THR A 277 23.46 -4.04 3.97
C THR A 277 22.62 -4.71 5.06
N GLY A 278 22.00 -3.91 5.93
CA GLY A 278 21.15 -4.34 7.04
C GLY A 278 21.89 -4.98 8.22
N MET A 279 23.23 -5.02 8.22
CA MET A 279 24.05 -5.67 9.26
C MET A 279 25.38 -4.93 9.45
N GLY A 280 25.97 -5.00 10.65
CA GLY A 280 27.39 -4.66 10.87
C GLY A 280 27.70 -3.41 11.70
N TYR A 281 26.71 -2.64 12.14
CA TYR A 281 26.90 -1.36 12.85
C TYR A 281 27.84 -1.53 14.05
N GLY A 282 27.44 -2.39 15.00
CA GLY A 282 28.23 -2.65 16.19
C GLY A 282 29.62 -3.19 15.90
N ILE A 283 29.80 -4.05 14.90
CA ILE A 283 31.13 -4.59 14.55
C ILE A 283 32.05 -3.47 14.05
N ILE A 284 31.54 -2.59 13.18
CA ILE A 284 32.32 -1.46 12.63
C ILE A 284 32.67 -0.48 13.75
N CYS A 285 31.68 -0.09 14.54
CA CYS A 285 31.88 0.80 15.69
C CYS A 285 32.88 0.19 16.68
N THR A 286 32.69 -1.06 17.11
CA THR A 286 33.62 -1.76 18.02
C THR A 286 35.04 -1.73 17.48
N THR A 287 35.22 -2.07 16.20
CA THR A 287 36.57 -2.17 15.62
C THR A 287 37.27 -0.81 15.59
N ILE A 288 36.56 0.26 15.20
CA ILE A 288 37.12 1.61 15.17
C ILE A 288 37.36 2.14 16.59
N LEU A 289 36.41 1.97 17.51
CA LEU A 289 36.53 2.46 18.88
C LEU A 289 37.65 1.74 19.64
N LEU A 290 37.86 0.44 19.40
CA LEU A 290 39.01 -0.30 19.94
C LEU A 290 40.32 0.23 19.38
N MET A 291 40.38 0.54 18.08
CA MET A 291 41.56 1.16 17.47
C MET A 291 41.88 2.54 18.08
N LEU A 292 40.85 3.28 18.51
CA LEU A 292 40.97 4.55 19.25
C LEU A 292 41.30 4.36 20.74
N ASN A 293 41.57 3.12 21.16
CA ASN A 293 41.97 2.73 22.52
C ASN A 293 40.90 3.01 23.61
N ILE A 294 39.63 3.11 23.21
CA ILE A 294 38.51 3.28 24.16
C ILE A 294 38.31 1.97 24.94
N ALA A 295 37.93 2.07 26.21
CA ALA A 295 37.73 0.88 27.06
C ALA A 295 36.55 0.02 26.55
N PRO A 296 36.69 -1.32 26.44
CA PRO A 296 35.64 -2.18 25.90
C PRO A 296 34.24 -2.02 26.51
N PRO A 297 34.09 -1.86 27.85
CA PRO A 297 32.77 -1.62 28.44
C PRO A 297 32.11 -0.35 27.92
N ILE A 298 32.86 0.75 27.78
CA ILE A 298 32.39 2.05 27.26
C ILE A 298 31.98 1.91 25.79
N ILE A 299 32.75 1.17 25.00
CA ILE A 299 32.45 0.88 23.59
C ILE A 299 31.10 0.21 23.48
N SER A 300 30.90 -0.91 24.19
CA SER A 300 29.67 -1.66 24.11
C SER A 300 28.48 -0.86 24.64
N ALA A 301 28.62 -0.18 25.78
CA ALA A 301 27.60 0.71 26.32
C ALA A 301 27.17 1.75 25.29
N SER A 302 28.13 2.44 24.66
CA SER A 302 27.83 3.52 23.72
C SER A 302 27.15 3.02 22.45
N ILE A 303 27.61 1.88 21.92
CA ILE A 303 27.02 1.27 20.73
C ILE A 303 25.59 0.85 21.01
N HIS A 304 25.31 0.11 22.09
CA HIS A 304 23.96 -0.38 22.38
C HIS A 304 22.99 0.76 22.70
N SER A 305 23.47 1.83 23.36
CA SER A 305 22.67 3.04 23.58
C SER A 305 22.31 3.73 22.26
N ALA A 306 23.27 3.93 21.35
CA ALA A 306 22.98 4.53 20.04
C ALA A 306 22.12 3.61 19.15
N GLU A 307 22.44 2.32 19.11
CA GLU A 307 21.78 1.33 18.26
C GLU A 307 20.36 1.00 18.74
N THR A 308 20.02 1.26 20.00
CA THR A 308 18.64 1.20 20.49
C THR A 308 17.71 2.09 19.66
N PHE A 309 18.12 3.32 19.34
CA PHE A 309 17.29 4.24 18.56
C PHE A 309 17.22 3.85 17.08
N THR A 310 18.35 3.47 16.47
CA THR A 310 18.36 3.09 15.05
C THR A 310 17.59 1.78 14.81
N SER A 311 17.74 0.79 15.71
CA SER A 311 17.00 -0.47 15.65
C SER A 311 15.51 -0.31 16.01
N ALA A 312 15.13 0.68 16.83
CA ALA A 312 13.73 1.02 17.09
C ALA A 312 13.01 1.39 15.79
N ALA A 313 13.61 2.29 15.00
CA ALA A 313 13.04 2.73 13.72
C ALA A 313 12.85 1.55 12.75
N GLY A 314 13.88 0.70 12.62
CA GLY A 314 13.79 -0.53 11.81
C GLY A 314 12.72 -1.49 12.31
N SER A 315 12.61 -1.68 13.61
CA SER A 315 11.61 -2.55 14.24
C SER A 315 10.18 -2.07 14.00
N ILE A 316 9.92 -0.77 14.18
CA ILE A 316 8.62 -0.15 13.91
C ILE A 316 8.23 -0.32 12.44
N SER A 317 9.18 -0.10 11.51
CA SER A 317 8.97 -0.27 10.08
C SER A 317 8.60 -1.71 9.73
N HIS A 318 9.40 -2.68 10.19
CA HIS A 318 9.13 -4.10 9.94
C HIS A 318 7.81 -4.57 10.58
N TYR A 319 7.46 -4.06 11.77
CA TYR A 319 6.19 -4.36 12.42
C TYR A 319 4.99 -3.84 11.61
N ARG A 320 5.02 -2.56 11.20
CA ARG A 320 3.97 -1.94 10.37
C ARG A 320 3.79 -2.65 9.02
N LEU A 321 4.88 -3.11 8.42
CA LEU A 321 4.87 -3.87 7.16
C LEU A 321 4.49 -5.35 7.32
N LYS A 322 4.09 -5.79 8.53
CA LYS A 322 3.74 -7.18 8.86
C LYS A 322 4.86 -8.18 8.51
N ASN A 323 6.12 -7.75 8.65
CA ASN A 323 7.31 -8.56 8.40
C ASN A 323 7.76 -9.37 9.63
N VAL A 324 7.01 -9.33 10.73
CA VAL A 324 7.46 -9.86 12.02
C VAL A 324 6.64 -11.08 12.43
N ASN A 325 7.31 -12.20 12.69
CA ASN A 325 6.72 -13.38 13.32
C ASN A 325 6.97 -13.34 14.83
N MET A 326 5.91 -13.14 15.62
CA MET A 326 6.01 -13.02 17.10
C MET A 326 6.47 -14.30 17.80
N LYS A 327 6.21 -15.49 17.23
CA LYS A 327 6.71 -16.74 17.81
C LYS A 327 8.23 -16.81 17.73
N LEU A 328 8.80 -16.41 16.59
CA LEU A 328 10.24 -16.31 16.39
C LEU A 328 10.85 -15.22 17.28
N VAL A 329 10.19 -14.07 17.42
CA VAL A 329 10.66 -12.98 18.30
C VAL A 329 10.74 -13.46 19.75
N LYS A 330 9.69 -14.09 20.29
CA LYS A 330 9.70 -14.61 21.66
C LYS A 330 10.80 -15.67 21.87
N ALA A 331 10.94 -16.59 20.92
CA ALA A 331 11.96 -17.65 20.97
C ALA A 331 13.41 -17.11 20.91
N LEU A 332 13.64 -15.97 20.27
CA LEU A 332 14.96 -15.31 20.21
C LEU A 332 15.17 -14.33 21.36
N ALA A 333 14.21 -13.44 21.61
CA ALA A 333 14.36 -12.30 22.51
C ALA A 333 14.47 -12.73 23.97
N ILE A 334 13.67 -13.70 24.43
CA ILE A 334 13.71 -14.11 25.86
C ILE A 334 15.10 -14.67 26.22
N PRO A 335 15.67 -15.64 25.48
CA PRO A 335 17.02 -16.09 25.74
C PRO A 335 18.08 -15.02 25.46
N ALA A 336 17.87 -14.16 24.46
CA ALA A 336 18.79 -13.07 24.15
C ALA A 336 18.90 -12.06 25.29
N ILE A 337 17.81 -11.70 25.97
CA ILE A 337 17.82 -10.82 27.16
C ILE A 337 18.75 -11.40 28.23
N ILE A 338 18.61 -12.69 28.52
CA ILE A 338 19.45 -13.38 29.53
C ILE A 338 20.92 -13.34 29.08
N GLY A 339 21.18 -13.71 27.82
CA GLY A 339 22.51 -13.64 27.24
C GLY A 339 23.11 -12.24 27.33
N ALA A 340 22.32 -11.21 27.01
CA ALA A 340 22.73 -9.81 27.01
C ALA A 340 23.18 -9.33 28.37
N ILE A 341 22.38 -9.62 29.40
CA ILE A 341 22.68 -9.24 30.79
C ILE A 341 23.99 -9.92 31.22
N ILE A 342 24.13 -11.22 30.97
CA ILE A 342 25.36 -11.96 31.28
C ILE A 342 26.55 -11.37 30.51
N GLY A 343 26.38 -11.07 29.23
CA GLY A 343 27.43 -10.50 28.37
C GLY A 343 27.86 -9.10 28.83
N ALA A 344 26.91 -8.24 29.16
CA ALA A 344 27.17 -6.89 29.65
C ALA A 344 27.84 -6.89 31.03
N LEU A 345 27.36 -7.71 31.96
CA LEU A 345 27.99 -7.88 33.29
C LEU A 345 29.40 -8.45 33.17
N SER A 346 29.57 -9.49 32.35
CA SER A 346 30.88 -10.10 32.09
C SER A 346 31.84 -9.09 31.47
N LEU A 347 31.39 -8.33 30.47
CA LEU A 347 32.23 -7.31 29.85
C LEU A 347 32.58 -6.19 30.83
N THR A 348 31.64 -5.75 31.66
CA THR A 348 31.91 -4.72 32.68
C THR A 348 33.02 -5.20 33.62
N TYR A 349 32.85 -6.40 34.19
CA TYR A 349 33.82 -6.97 35.12
C TYR A 349 35.18 -7.27 34.47
N PHE A 350 35.21 -8.07 33.40
CA PHE A 350 36.47 -8.47 32.75
C PHE A 350 37.11 -7.32 31.96
N GLY A 351 36.31 -6.41 31.40
CA GLY A 351 36.79 -5.26 30.67
C GLY A 351 37.47 -4.21 31.56
N GLU A 352 37.06 -4.11 32.83
CA GLU A 352 37.75 -3.27 33.82
C GLU A 352 38.99 -3.97 34.40
N HIS A 353 38.86 -5.22 34.85
CA HIS A 353 39.96 -5.90 35.55
C HIS A 353 41.00 -6.56 34.63
N TYR A 354 40.61 -6.96 33.41
CA TYR A 354 41.43 -7.74 32.48
C TYR A 354 41.41 -7.16 31.06
N ALA A 355 41.40 -5.82 30.95
CA ALA A 355 41.34 -5.10 29.67
C ALA A 355 42.38 -5.58 28.64
N HIS A 356 43.59 -5.92 29.10
CA HIS A 356 44.70 -6.41 28.28
C HIS A 356 44.41 -7.76 27.59
N ILE A 357 43.53 -8.59 28.16
CA ILE A 357 43.06 -9.86 27.55
C ILE A 357 41.80 -9.62 26.73
N VAL A 358 40.87 -8.82 27.25
CA VAL A 358 39.57 -8.59 26.62
C VAL A 358 39.70 -7.85 25.29
N LYS A 359 40.55 -6.82 25.19
CA LYS A 359 40.79 -6.06 23.95
C LYS A 359 41.26 -6.95 22.78
N PRO A 360 42.33 -7.75 22.91
CA PRO A 360 42.75 -8.64 21.82
C PRO A 360 41.74 -9.75 21.56
N LEU A 361 41.03 -10.26 22.58
CA LEU A 361 39.96 -11.25 22.40
C LEU A 361 38.83 -10.72 21.49
N ILE A 362 38.32 -9.52 21.78
CA ILE A 362 37.29 -8.87 20.95
C ILE A 362 37.84 -8.54 19.56
N SER A 363 39.11 -8.11 19.47
CA SER A 363 39.75 -7.81 18.18
C SER A 363 39.90 -9.06 17.30
N CYS A 364 40.25 -10.21 17.88
CA CYS A 364 40.27 -11.51 17.19
C CYS A 364 38.87 -11.95 16.74
N TYR A 365 37.85 -11.72 17.57
CA TYR A 365 36.47 -12.04 17.20
C TYR A 365 35.95 -11.16 16.05
N THR A 366 36.19 -9.85 16.10
CA THR A 366 35.83 -8.92 15.02
C THR A 366 36.60 -9.25 13.73
N LEU A 367 37.87 -9.64 13.82
CA LEU A 367 38.64 -10.17 12.68
C LEU A 367 37.96 -11.39 12.06
N TYR A 368 37.57 -12.38 12.87
CA TYR A 368 36.85 -13.56 12.42
C TYR A 368 35.53 -13.19 11.70
N LEU A 369 34.76 -12.25 12.25
CA LEU A 369 33.54 -11.76 11.62
C LEU A 369 33.83 -11.04 10.31
N GLY A 370 34.86 -10.19 10.25
CA GLY A 370 35.30 -9.51 9.03
C GLY A 370 35.66 -10.50 7.92
N ILE A 371 36.41 -11.56 8.25
CA ILE A 371 36.72 -12.65 7.32
C ILE A 371 35.45 -13.36 6.85
N ASN A 372 34.51 -13.64 7.75
CA ASN A 372 33.25 -14.33 7.40
C ASN A 372 32.35 -13.46 6.50
N ILE A 373 32.28 -12.15 6.77
CA ILE A 373 31.58 -11.16 5.94
C ILE A 373 32.20 -11.14 4.54
N LEU A 374 33.53 -11.05 4.44
CA LEU A 374 34.25 -11.05 3.18
C LEU A 374 34.04 -12.35 2.39
N ARG A 375 34.12 -13.52 3.05
CA ARG A 375 33.87 -14.83 2.43
C ARG A 375 32.45 -14.94 1.88
N ASN A 376 31.45 -14.43 2.60
CA ASN A 376 30.06 -14.46 2.14
C ASN A 376 29.84 -13.62 0.88
N ALA A 377 30.64 -12.57 0.63
CA ALA A 377 30.57 -11.77 -0.59
C ALA A 377 30.89 -12.56 -1.87
N PHE A 378 31.71 -13.62 -1.77
CA PHE A 378 32.17 -14.41 -2.91
C PHE A 378 31.48 -15.77 -3.03
N LYS A 379 30.62 -16.14 -2.07
CA LYS A 379 29.96 -17.44 -2.06
C LYS A 379 28.88 -17.49 -3.15
N LYS A 380 29.02 -18.40 -4.13
CA LYS A 380 27.97 -18.67 -5.12
C LYS A 380 26.72 -19.20 -4.41
N ASN A 381 25.54 -18.74 -4.81
CA ASN A 381 24.23 -19.20 -4.33
C ASN A 381 24.05 -20.71 -4.60
N LYS A 382 24.58 -21.56 -3.73
CA LYS A 382 24.16 -22.97 -3.67
C LYS A 382 22.76 -22.97 -3.05
N LYS A 383 21.77 -23.52 -3.78
CA LYS A 383 20.50 -23.96 -3.20
C LYS A 383 20.83 -25.03 -2.16
N ASN A 384 21.06 -24.61 -0.92
CA ASN A 384 21.31 -25.55 0.16
C ASN A 384 19.97 -26.10 0.63
N THR A 385 19.78 -27.38 0.33
CA THR A 385 18.79 -28.25 0.93
C THR A 385 18.99 -28.32 2.45
N GLN A 386 17.85 -28.37 3.13
CA GLN A 386 17.60 -28.41 4.57
C GLN A 386 18.73 -28.91 5.48
N LYS A 387 19.04 -28.10 6.51
CA LYS A 387 19.35 -28.61 7.86
C LYS A 387 18.61 -27.76 8.90
N SER A 388 17.40 -28.17 9.25
CA SER A 388 16.66 -27.64 10.40
C SER A 388 17.12 -28.40 11.65
N GLY A 389 18.10 -27.87 12.38
CA GLY A 389 18.58 -28.50 13.62
C GLY A 389 19.13 -27.54 14.67
N ARG A 390 19.21 -26.22 14.40
CA ARG A 390 19.69 -25.26 15.40
C ARG A 390 18.57 -24.88 16.36
N ASN A 391 18.88 -25.00 17.64
CA ASN A 391 18.01 -24.51 18.70
C ASN A 391 18.01 -22.98 18.70
N ILE A 392 16.86 -22.40 18.33
CA ILE A 392 16.64 -20.95 18.24
C ILE A 392 16.92 -20.28 19.59
N SER A 393 16.60 -20.94 20.71
CA SER A 393 16.81 -20.38 22.03
C SER A 393 18.31 -20.27 22.37
N ILE A 394 19.10 -21.29 22.01
CA ILE A 394 20.57 -21.24 22.19
C ILE A 394 21.17 -20.15 21.29
N LEU A 395 20.65 -20.01 20.07
CA LEU A 395 21.09 -18.95 19.15
C LEU A 395 20.76 -17.55 19.70
N GLY A 396 19.58 -17.38 20.30
CA GLY A 396 19.20 -16.14 20.99
C GLY A 396 20.13 -15.84 22.15
N LEU A 397 20.37 -16.80 23.04
CA LEU A 397 21.22 -16.65 24.23
C LEU A 397 22.68 -16.34 23.87
N THR A 398 23.28 -17.14 22.99
CA THR A 398 24.66 -16.93 22.54
C THR A 398 24.81 -15.65 21.73
N GLY A 399 23.82 -15.34 20.88
CA GLY A 399 23.77 -14.10 20.12
C GLY A 399 23.70 -12.87 21.02
N GLY A 400 22.82 -12.87 22.03
CA GLY A 400 22.69 -11.77 23.00
C GLY A 400 23.96 -11.57 23.82
N PHE A 401 24.56 -12.66 24.33
CA PHE A 401 25.83 -12.59 25.06
C PHE A 401 26.94 -11.96 24.22
N ILE A 402 27.14 -12.46 23.00
CA ILE A 402 28.21 -12.00 22.13
C ILE A 402 28.00 -10.55 21.69
N ASP A 403 26.76 -10.16 21.36
CA ASP A 403 26.45 -8.79 20.96
C ASP A 403 26.80 -7.82 22.10
N SER A 404 26.32 -8.07 23.32
CA SER A 404 26.61 -7.23 24.50
C SER A 404 28.09 -7.28 24.92
N PHE A 405 28.75 -8.44 24.84
CA PHE A 405 30.14 -8.59 25.26
C PHE A 405 31.13 -7.96 24.28
N THR A 406 30.84 -8.00 22.98
CA THR A 406 31.78 -7.50 21.96
C THR A 406 31.36 -6.17 21.35
N GLY A 407 30.19 -5.63 21.73
CA GLY A 407 29.63 -4.41 21.13
C GLY A 407 28.99 -4.63 19.75
N GLY A 408 28.74 -5.89 19.36
CA GLY A 408 28.10 -6.23 18.08
C GLY A 408 28.22 -7.72 17.72
N GLY A 409 27.63 -8.15 16.61
CA GLY A 409 27.75 -9.53 16.12
C GLY A 409 26.42 -10.27 15.93
N TRP A 410 25.32 -9.73 16.44
CA TRP A 410 23.97 -10.29 16.26
C TRP A 410 23.64 -10.57 14.78
N GLY A 411 23.92 -9.64 13.88
CA GLY A 411 23.58 -9.75 12.46
C GLY A 411 24.22 -10.98 11.79
N PRO A 412 25.56 -11.05 11.68
CA PRO A 412 26.24 -12.19 11.06
C PRO A 412 25.98 -13.52 11.77
N MET A 413 25.78 -13.51 13.10
CA MET A 413 25.64 -14.71 13.89
C MET A 413 24.19 -15.24 13.92
N VAL A 414 23.23 -14.43 14.35
CA VAL A 414 21.82 -14.83 14.51
C VAL A 414 21.08 -14.71 13.20
N THR A 415 21.02 -13.50 12.61
CA THR A 415 20.27 -13.26 11.35
C THR A 415 20.85 -14.10 10.22
N GLY A 416 22.19 -14.14 10.10
CA GLY A 416 22.90 -14.93 9.11
C GLY A 416 22.67 -16.44 9.26
N SER A 417 22.57 -16.96 10.48
CA SER A 417 22.27 -18.38 10.70
C SER A 417 20.82 -18.73 10.36
N LEU A 418 19.87 -17.89 10.74
CA LEU A 418 18.45 -18.11 10.41
C LEU A 418 18.18 -18.08 8.91
N LEU A 419 18.88 -17.22 8.17
CA LEU A 419 18.83 -17.19 6.70
C LEU A 419 19.44 -18.46 6.07
N LYS A 420 20.53 -18.99 6.66
CA LYS A 420 21.16 -20.25 6.21
C LYS A 420 20.27 -21.47 6.47
N ASP A 421 19.40 -21.42 7.48
CA ASP A 421 18.44 -22.49 7.81
C ASP A 421 17.23 -22.54 6.85
N GLY A 422 17.22 -21.70 5.80
CA GLY A 422 16.18 -21.71 4.75
C GLY A 422 14.87 -21.06 5.16
N ARG A 423 14.84 -20.37 6.30
CA ARG A 423 13.67 -19.60 6.74
C ARG A 423 13.43 -18.42 5.79
N THR A 424 12.17 -18.04 5.64
CA THR A 424 11.74 -16.97 4.75
C THR A 424 12.42 -15.63 5.10
N PRO A 425 13.24 -15.04 4.21
CA PRO A 425 14.10 -13.89 4.55
C PRO A 425 13.35 -12.70 5.14
N ARG A 426 12.16 -12.39 4.61
CA ARG A 426 11.28 -11.33 5.09
C ARG A 426 11.00 -11.43 6.59
N TYR A 427 10.62 -12.62 7.06
CA TYR A 427 10.28 -12.85 8.46
C TYR A 427 11.50 -13.00 9.35
N VAL A 428 12.60 -13.53 8.82
CA VAL A 428 13.88 -13.60 9.55
C VAL A 428 14.40 -12.21 9.85
N ILE A 429 14.49 -11.34 8.84
CA ILE A 429 15.02 -9.99 9.00
C ILE A 429 14.11 -9.18 9.93
N GLY A 430 12.79 -9.21 9.72
CA GLY A 430 11.85 -8.47 10.55
C GLY A 430 11.82 -8.93 12.02
N SER A 431 11.72 -10.24 12.28
CA SER A 431 11.77 -10.78 13.64
C SER A 431 13.12 -10.58 14.32
N SER A 432 14.22 -10.77 13.58
CA SER A 432 15.57 -10.59 14.13
C SER A 432 15.84 -9.13 14.48
N THR A 433 15.34 -8.17 13.69
CA THR A 433 15.45 -6.73 13.99
C THR A 433 14.68 -6.36 15.25
N LEU A 434 13.44 -6.85 15.41
CA LEU A 434 12.66 -6.59 16.63
C LEU A 434 13.31 -7.25 17.88
N SER A 435 13.80 -8.48 17.76
CA SER A 435 14.56 -9.11 18.84
C SER A 435 15.84 -8.34 19.18
N LYS A 436 16.53 -7.79 18.17
CA LYS A 436 17.72 -6.96 18.36
C LYS A 436 17.41 -5.67 19.11
N PHE A 437 16.31 -4.99 18.79
CA PHE A 437 15.88 -3.79 19.50
C PHE A 437 15.62 -4.06 21.00
N ILE A 438 14.95 -5.17 21.32
CA ILE A 438 14.74 -5.58 22.71
C ILE A 438 16.08 -5.84 23.40
N LEU A 439 16.97 -6.59 22.75
CA LEU A 439 18.33 -6.88 23.21
C LEU A 439 19.16 -5.62 23.47
N THR A 440 19.15 -4.65 22.54
CA THR A 440 19.95 -3.44 22.65
C THR A 440 19.45 -2.56 23.79
N ILE A 441 18.14 -2.48 24.01
CA ILE A 441 17.56 -1.83 25.19
C ILE A 441 18.05 -2.50 26.47
N THR A 442 17.94 -3.83 26.55
CA THR A 442 18.40 -4.59 27.72
C THR A 442 19.88 -4.32 28.00
N SER A 443 20.72 -4.35 26.96
CA SER A 443 22.16 -4.10 27.09
C SER A 443 22.44 -2.67 27.55
N ALA A 444 21.79 -1.68 26.93
CA ALA A 444 21.93 -0.27 27.27
C ALA A 444 21.52 0.00 28.73
N ILE A 445 20.37 -0.51 29.17
CA ILE A 445 19.93 -0.42 30.57
C ILE A 445 20.94 -1.09 31.49
N THR A 446 21.40 -2.30 31.15
CA THR A 446 22.38 -3.02 31.98
C THR A 446 23.66 -2.22 32.15
N PHE A 447 24.22 -1.67 31.07
CA PHE A 447 25.43 -0.84 31.14
C PHE A 447 25.22 0.48 31.88
N VAL A 448 24.06 1.13 31.71
CA VAL A 448 23.72 2.34 32.46
C VAL A 448 23.65 2.05 33.96
N VAL A 449 23.11 0.90 34.35
CA VAL A 449 23.04 0.48 35.76
C VAL A 449 24.42 0.10 36.30
N THR A 450 25.28 -0.53 35.51
CA THR A 450 26.58 -1.05 35.99
C THR A 450 27.71 -0.04 35.95
N ILE A 451 27.81 0.78 34.90
CA ILE A 451 28.91 1.72 34.66
C ILE A 451 28.45 3.19 34.84
N GLY A 452 27.13 3.43 34.81
CA GLY A 452 26.56 4.78 34.85
C GLY A 452 26.47 5.44 33.47
N ILE A 453 25.97 6.67 33.44
CA ILE A 453 25.87 7.49 32.21
C ILE A 453 27.17 8.27 32.03
N GLN A 454 28.26 7.55 31.79
CA GLN A 454 29.56 8.14 31.47
C GLN A 454 29.76 8.17 29.96
N HIS A 455 30.48 9.18 29.44
CA HIS A 455 30.77 9.33 28.01
C HIS A 455 29.55 9.48 27.09
N TRP A 456 28.55 10.25 27.53
CA TRP A 456 27.37 10.56 26.70
C TRP A 456 27.73 11.27 25.38
N ASN A 457 28.90 11.93 25.32
CA ASN A 457 29.50 12.47 24.10
C ASN A 457 29.73 11.42 23.02
N ILE A 458 30.16 10.21 23.40
CA ILE A 458 30.36 9.10 22.46
C ILE A 458 29.01 8.61 21.93
N VAL A 459 28.04 8.40 22.83
CA VAL A 459 26.68 7.98 22.47
C VAL A 459 26.03 8.96 21.51
N LEU A 460 26.08 10.26 21.84
CA LEU A 460 25.48 11.31 21.05
C LEU A 460 26.13 11.42 19.67
N GLY A 461 27.46 11.36 19.59
CA GLY A 461 28.17 11.38 18.32
C GLY A 461 27.77 10.22 17.42
N LEU A 462 27.81 8.99 17.94
CA LEU A 462 27.43 7.78 17.20
C LEU A 462 25.96 7.83 16.72
N LEU A 463 25.06 8.30 17.60
CA LEU A 463 23.62 8.41 17.30
C LEU A 463 23.34 9.46 16.23
N ILE A 464 23.84 10.69 16.40
CA ILE A 464 23.61 11.78 15.43
C ILE A 464 24.26 11.41 14.09
N GLY A 465 25.49 10.90 14.12
CA GLY A 465 26.19 10.41 12.92
C GLY A 465 25.36 9.37 12.18
N GLY A 466 24.76 8.41 12.90
CA GLY A 466 23.87 7.42 12.31
C GLY A 466 22.60 8.04 11.69
N ILE A 467 21.83 8.79 12.48
CA ILE A 467 20.55 9.37 12.05
C ILE A 467 20.72 10.24 10.79
N VAL A 468 21.74 11.10 10.76
CA VAL A 468 22.02 11.99 9.62
C VAL A 468 22.34 11.19 8.35
N THR A 469 22.92 9.99 8.51
CA THR A 469 23.39 9.18 7.37
C THR A 469 22.33 8.28 6.77
N ALA A 470 21.30 7.91 7.53
CA ALA A 470 20.26 6.98 7.08
C ALA A 470 19.66 7.32 5.69
N PRO A 471 19.37 8.60 5.34
CA PRO A 471 18.89 8.96 3.99
C PRO A 471 19.94 8.72 2.89
N PHE A 472 21.22 9.02 3.17
CA PHE A 472 22.33 8.81 2.24
C PHE A 472 22.60 7.32 2.02
N ALA A 473 22.54 6.52 3.08
CA ALA A 473 22.67 5.08 3.01
C ALA A 473 21.62 4.46 2.07
N ALA A 474 20.36 4.90 2.18
CA ALA A 474 19.28 4.45 1.29
C ALA A 474 19.55 4.79 -0.19
N LEU A 475 20.09 5.98 -0.48
CA LEU A 475 20.50 6.37 -1.83
C LEU A 475 21.65 5.51 -2.34
N LEU A 476 22.64 5.23 -1.50
CA LEU A 476 23.82 4.45 -1.86
C LEU A 476 23.47 3.00 -2.21
N THR A 477 22.52 2.39 -1.50
CA THR A 477 21.99 1.04 -1.76
C THR A 477 21.47 0.88 -3.18
N SER A 478 20.89 1.94 -3.74
CA SER A 478 20.36 1.92 -5.12
C SER A 478 21.44 1.96 -6.20
N ARG A 479 22.67 2.37 -5.86
CA ARG A 479 23.76 2.59 -6.84
C ARG A 479 24.91 1.60 -6.75
N ILE A 480 25.18 1.03 -5.56
CA ILE A 480 26.32 0.13 -5.36
C ILE A 480 25.84 -1.32 -5.21
N PRO A 481 26.40 -2.27 -5.99
CA PRO A 481 26.11 -3.69 -5.80
C PRO A 481 26.49 -4.14 -4.39
N ILE A 482 25.55 -4.81 -3.70
CA ILE A 482 25.70 -5.35 -2.34
C ILE A 482 27.02 -6.11 -2.14
N LYS A 483 27.45 -6.88 -3.15
CA LYS A 483 28.73 -7.60 -3.13
C LYS A 483 29.93 -6.68 -2.93
N LYS A 484 30.00 -5.53 -3.62
CA LYS A 484 31.10 -4.58 -3.49
C LYS A 484 31.15 -3.99 -2.08
N MET A 485 29.97 -3.73 -1.50
CA MET A 485 29.88 -3.23 -0.12
C MET A 485 30.47 -4.23 0.87
N PHE A 486 30.02 -5.50 0.84
CA PHE A 486 30.56 -6.53 1.73
C PHE A 486 32.08 -6.74 1.58
N VAL A 487 32.63 -6.56 0.37
CA VAL A 487 34.08 -6.61 0.16
C VAL A 487 34.79 -5.46 0.87
N VAL A 488 34.36 -4.21 0.63
CA VAL A 488 34.95 -3.02 1.26
C VAL A 488 34.89 -3.11 2.79
N ILE A 489 33.74 -3.48 3.32
CA ILE A 489 33.51 -3.59 4.77
C ILE A 489 34.32 -4.71 5.38
N GLY A 490 34.33 -5.89 4.75
CA GLY A 490 35.10 -7.03 5.20
C GLY A 490 36.60 -6.70 5.28
N ILE A 491 37.15 -6.05 4.24
CA ILE A 491 38.55 -5.59 4.23
C ILE A 491 38.79 -4.56 5.33
N LEU A 492 37.93 -3.56 5.47
CA LEU A 492 38.05 -2.53 6.50
C LEU A 492 38.12 -3.13 7.90
N ILE A 493 37.15 -4.00 8.25
CA ILE A 493 37.11 -4.67 9.55
C ILE A 493 38.39 -5.50 9.77
N ILE A 494 38.81 -6.29 8.77
CA ILE A 494 40.03 -7.12 8.87
C ILE A 494 41.26 -6.26 9.16
N VAL A 495 41.46 -5.17 8.41
CA VAL A 495 42.62 -4.29 8.56
C VAL A 495 42.61 -3.62 9.94
N LEU A 496 41.48 -3.05 10.35
CA LEU A 496 41.37 -2.37 11.64
C LEU A 496 41.51 -3.35 12.81
N SER A 497 40.94 -4.55 12.72
CA SER A 497 41.10 -5.59 13.74
C SER A 497 42.55 -6.05 13.85
N LEU A 498 43.28 -6.23 12.73
CA LEU A 498 44.71 -6.57 12.74
C LEU A 498 45.54 -5.48 13.43
N ILE A 499 45.28 -4.20 13.12
CA ILE A 499 45.96 -3.07 13.77
C ILE A 499 45.67 -3.08 15.29
N SER A 500 44.41 -3.29 15.68
CA SER A 500 44.00 -3.37 17.08
C SER A 500 44.67 -4.52 17.83
N ILE A 501 44.80 -5.69 17.20
CA ILE A 501 45.51 -6.86 17.77
C ILE A 501 46.99 -6.51 17.98
N VAL A 502 47.66 -5.95 16.97
CA VAL A 502 49.08 -5.59 17.07
C VAL A 502 49.30 -4.59 18.21
N LYS A 503 48.50 -3.51 18.26
CA LYS A 503 48.55 -2.51 19.35
C LYS A 503 48.20 -3.06 20.74
N SER A 504 47.50 -4.18 20.82
CA SER A 504 47.14 -4.80 22.09
C SER A 504 48.21 -5.78 22.58
N LEU A 505 49.06 -6.27 21.68
CA LEU A 505 50.13 -7.24 21.97
C LEU A 505 51.51 -6.59 22.10
N PHE A 506 51.73 -5.47 21.44
CA PHE A 506 52.95 -4.65 21.46
C PHE A 506 52.58 -3.21 21.80
#